data_AF-A0A0K2RR78-F1
#
_entry.id   AF-A0A0K2RR78-F1
#
_cell.length_a   1.000
_cell.length_b   1.000
_cell.length_c   1.000
_cell.angle_alpha   90.00
_cell.angle_beta   90.00
_cell.angle_gamma   90.00
#
_symmetry.space_group_name_H-M   'P 1'
#
loop_
_entity.id
_entity.type
_entity.pdbx_description
1 polymer ?
#
loop_
_entity_poly.entity_id
_entity_poly.type
_entity_poly.pdbx_seq_one_letter_code
_entity_poly.pdbx_strand_id
1 'polypeptide(L)'
;MLLIAAGIGIAPFLSQLASGSSARRDIVVLYLAPSAAELAGRDVLEASGARVIARLSDGSPPPSFMHDAGRSRIDGDSLRELIPDVAERDVYVSGSPANVDTLRSAARHAGAGRIHVDAFAGY
;
A
#
# COMPACT_ATOMS: atom_id res chain seq x y z
N MET A 1 2.61 -4.93 -10.09
CA MET A 1 1.38 -4.26 -9.58
C MET A 1 1.70 -3.51 -8.30
N LEU A 2 0.88 -2.53 -7.94
CA LEU A 2 1.01 -1.74 -6.72
C LEU A 2 -0.28 -1.85 -5.89
N LEU A 3 -0.15 -2.28 -4.64
CA LEU A 3 -1.24 -2.38 -3.67
C LEU A 3 -1.08 -1.26 -2.64
N ILE A 4 -2.03 -0.35 -2.54
CA ILE A 4 -2.01 0.78 -1.61
C ILE A 4 -3.12 0.57 -0.57
N ALA A 5 -2.75 0.28 0.66
CA ALA A 5 -3.69 0.05 1.76
C ALA A 5 -3.56 1.13 2.83
N ALA A 6 -4.70 1.57 3.37
CA ALA A 6 -4.75 2.39 4.57
C ALA A 6 -5.55 1.70 5.67
N GLY A 7 -4.92 1.51 6.83
CA GLY A 7 -5.54 0.88 8.01
C GLY A 7 -6.05 -0.53 7.70
N ILE A 8 -7.32 -0.81 8.03
CA ILE A 8 -7.96 -2.11 7.81
C ILE A 8 -8.09 -2.52 6.33
N GLY A 9 -7.93 -1.57 5.39
CA GLY A 9 -7.96 -1.83 3.95
C GLY A 9 -6.84 -2.76 3.46
N ILE A 10 -5.91 -3.17 4.33
CA ILE A 10 -4.87 -4.15 4.01
C ILE A 10 -5.42 -5.58 3.89
N ALA A 11 -6.56 -5.90 4.53
CA ALA A 11 -7.11 -7.25 4.62
C ALA A 11 -7.29 -8.01 3.28
N PRO A 12 -7.83 -7.42 2.18
CA PRO A 12 -8.04 -8.14 0.94
C PRO A 12 -6.70 -8.43 0.26
N PHE A 13 -5.71 -7.53 0.42
CA PHE A 13 -4.36 -7.74 -0.08
C PHE A 13 -3.64 -8.83 0.70
N LEU A 14 -3.82 -8.93 2.03
CA LEU A 14 -3.28 -10.05 2.80
C LEU A 14 -3.85 -11.39 2.32
N SER A 15 -5.16 -11.47 2.09
CA SER A 15 -5.79 -12.67 1.55
C SER A 15 -5.24 -13.03 0.16
N GLN A 16 -5.06 -12.03 -0.71
CA GLN A 16 -4.46 -12.22 -2.02
C GLN A 16 -3.00 -12.70 -1.93
N LEU A 17 -2.19 -12.10 -1.08
CA LEU A 17 -0.78 -12.46 -0.86
C LEU A 17 -0.65 -13.88 -0.29
N ALA A 18 -1.48 -14.22 0.71
CA ALA A 18 -1.49 -15.55 1.33
C ALA A 18 -1.90 -16.65 0.35
N SER A 19 -2.71 -16.35 -0.67
CA SER A 19 -3.13 -17.33 -1.69
C SER A 19 -2.00 -17.80 -2.63
N GLY A 20 -0.80 -17.19 -2.57
CA GLY A 20 0.35 -17.61 -3.37
C GLY A 20 0.29 -17.21 -4.86
N SER A 21 -0.82 -16.64 -5.33
CA SER A 21 -0.95 -16.06 -6.68
C SER A 21 0.09 -14.95 -6.97
N SER A 22 0.65 -14.40 -5.90
CA SER A 22 1.59 -13.30 -5.86
C SER A 22 3.04 -13.69 -6.14
N ALA A 23 3.43 -14.96 -5.95
CA ALA A 23 4.83 -15.40 -5.97
C ALA A 23 5.54 -15.27 -7.35
N ARG A 24 4.80 -15.02 -8.43
CA ARG A 24 5.35 -14.77 -9.79
C ARG A 24 5.25 -13.31 -10.25
N ARG A 25 4.67 -12.41 -9.46
CA ARG A 25 4.41 -11.03 -9.88
C ARG A 25 5.26 -10.07 -9.05
N ASP A 26 5.90 -9.10 -9.70
CA ASP A 26 6.50 -7.96 -9.02
C ASP A 26 5.38 -7.15 -8.33
N ILE A 27 5.29 -7.28 -7.01
CA ILE A 27 4.28 -6.66 -6.16
C ILE A 27 4.97 -5.70 -5.20
N VAL A 28 4.49 -4.46 -5.21
CA VAL A 28 4.82 -3.45 -4.21
C VAL A 28 3.57 -3.22 -3.36
N VAL A 29 3.74 -3.25 -2.05
CA VAL A 29 2.68 -2.95 -1.07
C VAL A 29 3.04 -1.65 -0.36
N LEU A 30 2.25 -0.60 -0.55
CA LEU A 30 2.33 0.63 0.23
C LEU A 30 1.27 0.58 1.34
N TYR A 31 1.70 0.40 2.58
CA TYR A 31 0.82 0.28 3.74
C TYR A 31 0.90 1.52 4.65
N LEU A 32 -0.19 2.27 4.68
CA LEU A 32 -0.39 3.41 5.56
C LEU A 32 -1.04 2.95 6.86
N ALA A 33 -0.34 3.11 7.98
CA ALA A 33 -0.86 2.81 9.31
C ALA A 33 -0.51 3.94 10.30
N PRO A 34 -1.27 4.10 11.39
CA PRO A 34 -0.95 5.06 12.43
C PRO A 34 0.34 4.70 13.20
N SER A 35 0.62 3.41 13.42
CA SER A 35 1.78 2.93 14.18
C SER A 35 2.22 1.53 13.74
N ALA A 36 3.44 1.13 14.11
CA ALA A 36 3.94 -0.23 13.85
C ALA A 36 3.10 -1.32 14.56
N ALA A 37 2.48 -0.99 15.70
CA ALA A 37 1.62 -1.90 16.45
C ALA A 37 0.34 -2.25 15.68
N GLU A 38 -0.16 -1.31 14.87
CA GLU A 38 -1.39 -1.45 14.08
C GLU A 38 -1.16 -2.06 12.70
N LEU A 39 0.07 -2.44 12.36
CA LEU A 39 0.37 -3.21 11.16
C LEU A 39 -0.19 -4.64 11.30
N ALA A 40 -1.25 -4.93 10.53
CA ALA A 40 -1.85 -6.24 10.44
C ALA A 40 -1.12 -7.14 9.42
N GLY A 41 -1.12 -8.46 9.65
CA GLY A 41 -0.63 -9.45 8.71
C GLY A 41 0.86 -9.35 8.37
N ARG A 42 1.69 -8.91 9.32
CA ARG A 42 3.15 -8.77 9.14
C ARG A 42 3.81 -10.05 8.64
N ASP A 43 3.46 -11.19 9.23
CA ASP A 43 4.01 -12.50 8.84
C ASP A 43 3.65 -12.86 7.40
N VAL A 44 2.43 -12.52 6.96
CA VAL A 44 1.98 -12.75 5.58
C VAL A 44 2.70 -11.82 4.61
N LEU A 45 2.88 -10.55 4.97
CA LEU A 45 3.61 -9.58 4.17
C LEU A 45 5.06 -10.00 3.98
N GLU A 46 5.72 -10.43 5.06
CA GLU A 46 7.10 -10.94 5.02
C GLU A 46 7.21 -12.22 4.20
N ALA A 47 6.35 -13.21 4.45
CA ALA A 47 6.34 -14.48 3.72
C ALA A 47 5.98 -14.34 2.24
N SER A 48 5.27 -13.27 1.85
CA SER A 48 4.86 -13.04 0.46
C SER A 48 6.02 -12.71 -0.49
N GLY A 49 7.15 -12.24 0.05
CA GLY A 49 8.27 -11.74 -0.74
C GLY A 49 7.98 -10.44 -1.50
N ALA A 50 6.83 -9.81 -1.28
CA ALA A 50 6.50 -8.52 -1.87
C ALA A 50 7.43 -7.43 -1.32
N ARG A 51 7.70 -6.39 -2.13
CA ARG A 51 8.38 -5.20 -1.63
C ARG A 51 7.38 -4.38 -0.82
N VAL A 52 7.56 -4.33 0.50
CA VAL A 52 6.65 -3.63 1.40
C VAL A 52 7.23 -2.27 1.78
N ILE A 53 6.44 -1.23 1.63
CA ILE A 53 6.73 0.16 1.99
C ILE A 53 5.69 0.57 3.03
N ALA A 54 6.12 0.99 4.21
CA ALA A 54 5.24 1.38 5.29
C ALA A 54 5.34 2.89 5.53
N ARG A 55 4.18 3.54 5.69
CA ARG A 55 4.09 4.93 6.12
C ARG A 55 3.39 4.96 7.48
N LEU A 56 4.18 5.19 8.53
CA LEU A 56 3.70 5.19 9.91
C LEU A 56 3.52 6.64 10.39
N SER A 57 2.28 7.01 10.72
CA SER A 57 1.93 8.40 11.06
C SER A 57 2.56 8.87 12.38
N ASP A 58 2.77 7.96 13.33
CA ASP A 58 3.43 8.23 14.62
C ASP A 58 4.96 8.36 14.51
N GLY A 59 5.53 8.07 13.32
CA GLY A 59 6.98 8.09 13.09
C GLY A 59 7.73 6.95 13.76
N SER A 60 7.03 5.92 14.27
CA SER A 60 7.67 4.69 14.71
C SER A 60 8.38 4.02 13.52
N PRO A 61 9.54 3.37 13.74
CA PRO A 61 10.22 2.67 12.66
C PRO A 61 9.41 1.42 12.27
N PRO A 62 9.21 1.15 10.97
CA PRO A 62 8.55 -0.08 10.56
C PRO A 62 9.47 -1.30 10.80
N PRO A 63 8.91 -2.52 10.77
CA PRO A 63 9.68 -3.76 10.77
C PRO A 63 10.80 -3.77 9.73
N SER A 64 11.90 -4.47 10.00
CA SER A 64 13.11 -4.46 9.17
C SER A 64 12.93 -4.93 7.72
N PHE A 65 11.89 -5.73 7.44
CA PHE A 65 11.57 -6.18 6.08
C PHE A 65 10.79 -5.13 5.26
N MET A 66 10.32 -4.06 5.90
CA MET A 66 9.57 -2.97 5.29
C MET A 66 10.47 -1.75 5.08
N HIS A 67 10.27 -1.05 3.95
CA HIS A 67 10.90 0.23 3.70
C HIS A 67 10.11 1.36 4.36
N ASP A 68 10.79 2.27 5.05
CA ASP A 68 10.16 3.43 5.70
C ASP A 68 9.92 4.55 4.70
N ALA A 69 8.64 4.90 4.47
CA ALA A 69 8.24 6.06 3.67
C ALA A 69 8.21 7.37 4.50
N GLY A 70 8.62 7.32 5.76
CA GLY A 70 8.57 8.42 6.70
C GLY A 70 7.15 8.69 7.22
N ARG A 71 6.97 9.87 7.80
CA ARG A 71 5.68 10.32 8.40
C ARG A 71 4.84 11.21 7.49
N SER A 72 5.40 11.68 6.39
CA SER A 72 4.73 12.63 5.50
C SER A 72 3.51 12.01 4.83
N ARG A 73 2.51 12.84 4.51
CA ARG A 73 1.37 12.39 3.73
C ARG A 73 1.86 11.98 2.33
N ILE A 74 1.38 10.84 1.85
CA ILE A 74 1.66 10.39 0.50
C ILE A 74 0.82 11.24 -0.47
N ASP A 75 1.49 11.97 -1.33
CA ASP A 75 0.96 12.70 -2.48
C ASP A 75 1.54 12.13 -3.79
N GLY A 76 1.27 12.78 -4.92
CA GLY A 76 1.69 12.24 -6.21
C GLY A 76 3.21 12.25 -6.42
N ASP A 77 3.90 13.27 -5.89
CA ASP A 77 5.33 13.41 -6.08
C ASP A 77 6.10 12.45 -5.17
N SER A 78 5.75 12.41 -3.87
CA SER A 78 6.32 11.43 -2.94
C SER A 78 6.02 9.99 -3.34
N LEU A 79 4.83 9.71 -3.89
CA LEU A 79 4.52 8.37 -4.41
C LEU A 79 5.41 8.00 -5.60
N ARG A 80 5.69 8.95 -6.50
CA ARG A 80 6.58 8.74 -7.66
C ARG A 80 8.04 8.58 -7.23
N GLU A 81 8.47 9.28 -6.19
CA GLU A 81 9.81 9.10 -5.62
C GLU A 81 9.98 7.70 -5.00
N LEU A 82 8.97 7.23 -4.25
CA LEU A 82 8.97 5.90 -3.65
C LEU A 82 8.87 4.78 -4.69
N ILE A 83 8.07 5.01 -5.73
CA ILE A 83 7.72 4.03 -6.77
C ILE A 83 7.82 4.71 -8.15
N PRO A 84 9.03 4.81 -8.72
CA PRO A 84 9.27 5.52 -9.98
C PRO A 84 8.53 4.94 -11.20
N ASP A 85 8.20 3.65 -11.15
CA ASP A 85 7.52 2.90 -12.20
C ASP A 85 6.00 2.79 -11.96
N VAL A 86 5.43 3.66 -11.11
CA VAL A 86 3.99 3.69 -10.81
C VAL A 86 3.10 3.79 -12.05
N ALA A 87 3.56 4.46 -13.12
CA ALA A 87 2.82 4.62 -14.36
C ALA A 87 2.63 3.30 -15.13
N GLU A 88 3.52 2.32 -14.93
CA GLU A 88 3.53 1.02 -15.60
C GLU A 88 2.78 -0.06 -14.79
N ARG A 89 2.42 0.25 -13.54
CA ARG A 89 1.78 -0.71 -12.61
C ARG A 89 0.26 -0.55 -12.59
N ASP A 90 -0.46 -1.67 -12.55
CA ASP A 90 -1.86 -1.67 -12.11
C ASP A 90 -1.90 -1.34 -10.62
N VAL A 91 -2.57 -0.24 -10.27
CA VAL A 91 -2.67 0.27 -8.90
C VAL A 91 -4.00 -0.16 -8.29
N TYR A 92 -3.96 -0.79 -7.12
CA TYR A 92 -5.13 -1.15 -6.34
C TYR A 92 -5.11 -0.34 -5.04
N VAL A 93 -6.21 0.32 -4.71
CA VAL A 93 -6.33 1.16 -3.52
C VAL A 93 -7.45 0.64 -2.64
N SER A 94 -7.18 0.46 -1.34
CA SER A 94 -8.17 0.03 -0.36
C SER A 94 -7.99 0.75 0.98
N GLY A 95 -9.10 1.06 1.65
CA GLY A 95 -9.13 1.80 2.92
C GLY A 95 -10.47 2.49 3.14
N SER A 96 -10.54 3.40 4.11
CA SER A 96 -11.73 4.25 4.30
C SER A 96 -11.98 5.16 3.09
N PRO A 97 -13.21 5.61 2.84
CA PRO A 97 -13.55 6.44 1.67
C PRO A 97 -12.64 7.67 1.53
N ALA A 98 -12.38 8.40 2.63
CA ALA A 98 -11.51 9.58 2.63
C ALA A 98 -10.05 9.25 2.26
N ASN A 99 -9.53 8.11 2.72
CA ASN A 99 -8.19 7.66 2.37
C ASN A 99 -8.12 7.21 0.91
N VAL A 100 -9.12 6.47 0.45
CA VAL A 100 -9.22 6.01 -0.93
C VAL A 100 -9.23 7.19 -1.91
N ASP A 101 -10.03 8.23 -1.66
CA ASP A 101 -10.08 9.41 -2.54
C ASP A 101 -8.73 10.15 -2.58
N THR A 102 -8.12 10.32 -1.41
CA THR A 102 -6.78 10.89 -1.27
C THR A 102 -5.74 10.11 -2.05
N LEU A 103 -5.67 8.80 -1.85
CA LEU A 103 -4.63 7.93 -2.42
C LEU A 103 -4.84 7.72 -3.91
N ARG A 104 -6.10 7.64 -4.36
CA ARG A 104 -6.45 7.63 -5.77
C ARG A 104 -5.98 8.91 -6.46
N SER A 105 -6.21 10.06 -5.84
CA SER A 105 -5.73 11.34 -6.35
C SER A 105 -4.20 11.36 -6.44
N ALA A 106 -3.50 10.92 -5.38
CA ALA A 106 -2.05 10.81 -5.36
C ALA A 106 -1.52 9.89 -6.48
N ALA A 107 -2.07 8.68 -6.60
CA ALA A 107 -1.71 7.72 -7.66
C ALA A 107 -1.90 8.30 -9.06
N ARG A 108 -3.02 9.01 -9.30
CA ARG A 108 -3.26 9.68 -10.58
C ARG A 108 -2.24 10.78 -10.86
N HIS A 109 -1.92 11.62 -9.88
CA HIS A 109 -0.87 12.64 -10.02
C HIS A 109 0.50 12.01 -10.27
N ALA A 110 0.79 10.87 -9.65
CA ALA A 110 2.04 10.13 -9.84
C ALA A 110 2.18 9.56 -11.27
N GLY A 111 1.08 9.45 -12.02
CA GLY A 111 1.05 9.00 -13.41
C GLY A 111 0.38 7.63 -13.62
N ALA A 112 -0.27 7.06 -12.60
CA ALA A 112 -0.92 5.76 -12.70
C ALA A 112 -2.03 5.77 -13.77
N GLY A 113 -1.88 4.93 -14.80
CA GLY A 113 -2.86 4.80 -15.88
C GLY A 113 -4.06 3.90 -15.51
N ARG A 114 -3.87 2.95 -14.61
CA ARG A 114 -4.91 1.99 -14.18
C ARG A 114 -5.01 1.97 -12.67
N ILE A 115 -6.12 2.50 -12.16
CA ILE A 115 -6.39 2.59 -10.73
C ILE A 115 -7.70 1.88 -10.42
N HIS A 116 -7.61 0.79 -9.69
CA HIS A 116 -8.70 0.00 -9.17
C HIS A 116 -8.92 0.39 -7.72
N VAL A 117 -10.17 0.70 -7.38
CA VAL A 117 -10.56 1.02 -6.01
C VAL A 117 -11.34 -0.15 -5.49
N ASP A 118 -10.76 -0.84 -4.52
CA ASP A 118 -11.49 -1.81 -3.72
C ASP A 118 -12.02 -1.05 -2.50
N ALA A 119 -13.13 -0.36 -2.72
CA ALA A 119 -13.87 0.22 -1.62
C ALA A 119 -14.39 -0.96 -0.80
N PHE A 120 -13.87 -1.14 0.40
CA PHE A 120 -14.65 -1.76 1.46
C PHE A 120 -15.91 -0.90 1.61
N ALA A 121 -16.95 -1.25 0.87
CA ALA A 121 -18.31 -0.91 1.21
C ALA A 121 -18.63 -1.70 2.48
N GLY A 122 -18.14 -1.20 3.62
CA GLY A 122 -18.80 -1.46 4.88
C GLY A 122 -20.23 -0.97 4.71
N TYR A 123 -21.17 -1.91 4.76
CA TYR A 123 -22.60 -1.67 4.83
C TYR A 123 -22.95 -0.95 6.14
#